data_AF-A0A344UD74-F1
#
_entry.id   AF-A0A344UD74-F1
#
_cell.length_a   1.000
_cell.length_b   1.000
_cell.length_c   1.000
_cell.angle_alpha   90.00
_cell.angle_beta   90.00
_cell.angle_gamma   90.00
#
_symmetry.space_group_name_H-M   'P 1'
#
loop_
_entity.id
_entity.type
_entity.pdbx_description
1 polymer ?
#
loop_
_entity_poly.entity_id
_entity_poly.type
_entity_poly.pdbx_seq_one_letter_code
_entity_poly.pdbx_strand_id
1 'polypeptide(L)'
;MTATFPEVLVPQAISAGAFDADDADVRNNLGLLGLLDVHSRDGRYHLAASLEPVGTDLQPTQWTLEVEMEVCADGKTVHCKLGQLTYAGNTPGSHLRKMLSSGELLSYLTQSIAEAA
;
A
#
# COMPACT_ATOMS: atom_id res chain seq x y z
N MET A 1 -17.36 -19.99 9.87
CA MET A 1 -16.53 -20.03 8.65
C MET A 1 -15.30 -19.20 8.94
N THR A 2 -14.13 -19.82 9.03
CA THR A 2 -12.86 -19.13 9.26
C THR A 2 -12.52 -18.37 7.99
N ALA A 3 -12.43 -17.04 8.03
CA ALA A 3 -11.98 -16.28 6.87
C ALA A 3 -10.47 -16.52 6.69
N THR A 4 -10.08 -17.03 5.51
CA THR A 4 -8.67 -17.33 5.21
C THR A 4 -7.95 -16.03 4.85
N PHE A 5 -7.04 -15.58 5.70
CA PHE A 5 -6.11 -14.51 5.37
C PHE A 5 -4.90 -15.10 4.65
N PRO A 6 -4.39 -14.47 3.57
CA PRO A 6 -4.83 -13.18 2.99
C PRO A 6 -5.94 -13.28 1.92
N GLU A 7 -6.19 -14.48 1.37
CA GLU A 7 -6.99 -14.72 0.16
C GLU A 7 -8.45 -14.23 0.23
N VAL A 8 -9.09 -14.26 1.40
CA VAL A 8 -10.50 -13.87 1.59
C VAL A 8 -10.62 -12.49 2.23
N LEU A 9 -9.81 -12.22 3.26
CA LEU A 9 -9.95 -10.99 4.06
C LEU A 9 -9.47 -9.74 3.32
N VAL A 10 -8.42 -9.84 2.49
CA VAL A 10 -7.91 -8.68 1.74
C VAL A 10 -8.91 -8.20 0.68
N PRO A 11 -9.44 -9.07 -0.21
CA PRO A 11 -10.46 -8.64 -1.17
C PRO A 11 -11.74 -8.12 -0.50
N GLN A 12 -12.11 -8.67 0.68
CA GLN A 12 -13.27 -8.20 1.44
C GLN A 12 -13.06 -6.79 1.99
N ALA A 13 -11.90 -6.48 2.59
CA ALA A 13 -11.59 -5.14 3.07
C ALA A 13 -11.61 -4.11 1.93
N ILE A 14 -11.03 -4.47 0.79
CA ILE A 14 -11.02 -3.61 -0.42
C ILE A 14 -12.44 -3.39 -0.93
N SER A 15 -13.23 -4.45 -1.09
CA SER A 15 -14.61 -4.37 -1.59
C SER A 15 -15.55 -3.61 -0.65
N ALA A 16 -15.26 -3.62 0.65
CA ALA A 16 -15.99 -2.87 1.66
C ALA A 16 -15.62 -1.37 1.68
N GLY A 17 -14.64 -0.95 0.88
CA GLY A 17 -14.12 0.43 0.92
C GLY A 17 -13.49 0.74 2.27
N ALA A 18 -12.75 -0.21 2.85
CA ALA A 18 -12.20 -0.09 4.19
C ALA A 18 -11.21 1.07 4.33
N PHE A 19 -10.50 1.42 3.25
CA PHE A 19 -9.43 2.42 3.24
C PHE A 19 -9.86 3.68 2.48
N ASP A 20 -9.85 4.82 3.17
CA ASP A 20 -10.06 6.13 2.57
C ASP A 20 -8.69 6.83 2.42
N ALA A 21 -8.41 7.35 1.22
CA ALA A 21 -7.18 8.10 0.98
C ALA A 21 -7.11 9.41 1.78
N ASP A 22 -8.25 9.95 2.22
CA ASP A 22 -8.30 11.17 3.04
C ASP A 22 -7.93 10.90 4.51
N ASP A 23 -8.11 9.66 4.98
CA ASP A 23 -7.73 9.23 6.33
C ASP A 23 -6.25 8.78 6.41
N ALA A 24 -5.54 8.75 5.27
CA ALA A 24 -4.16 8.31 5.20
C ALA A 24 -3.19 9.36 5.76
N ASP A 25 -2.33 8.92 6.69
CA ASP A 25 -1.12 9.67 7.05
C ASP A 25 -0.08 9.49 5.95
N VAL A 26 0.52 10.60 5.52
CA VAL A 26 1.39 10.65 4.35
C VAL A 26 2.66 11.40 4.68
N ARG A 27 3.81 10.76 4.40
CA ARG A 27 5.13 11.35 4.64
C ARG A 27 5.95 11.35 3.36
N ASN A 28 6.60 12.50 3.11
CA ASN A 28 7.51 12.69 1.97
C ASN A 28 8.88 13.06 2.55
N ASN A 29 9.77 12.09 2.66
CA ASN A 29 11.09 12.28 3.25
C ASN A 29 12.05 12.76 2.17
N LEU A 30 12.23 14.08 2.07
CA LEU A 30 13.15 14.75 1.14
C LEU A 30 12.99 14.37 -0.34
N GLY A 31 11.82 13.84 -0.73
CA GLY A 31 11.58 13.32 -2.07
C GLY A 31 12.38 12.05 -2.40
N LEU A 32 12.88 11.34 -1.38
CA LEU A 32 13.67 10.11 -1.49
C LEU A 32 13.05 8.93 -0.75
N LEU A 33 11.92 9.14 -0.08
CA LEU A 33 11.10 8.08 0.50
C LEU A 33 9.68 8.60 0.66
N GLY A 34 8.72 7.84 0.16
CA GLY A 34 7.30 8.05 0.37
C GLY A 34 6.78 7.02 1.35
N LEU A 35 5.99 7.45 2.33
CA LEU A 35 5.26 6.56 3.22
C LEU A 35 3.79 6.94 3.21
N LEU A 36 2.94 5.93 3.28
CA LEU A 36 1.52 6.04 3.46
C LEU A 36 1.08 5.01 4.50
N ASP A 37 0.31 5.45 5.49
CA ASP A 37 -0.28 4.58 6.51
C ASP A 37 -1.76 4.94 6.66
N VAL A 38 -2.66 3.96 6.60
CA VAL A 38 -4.10 4.18 6.76
C VAL A 38 -4.73 3.05 7.55
N HIS A 39 -5.50 3.41 8.57
CA HIS A 39 -6.34 2.46 9.29
C HIS A 39 -7.71 2.38 8.63
N SER A 40 -8.31 1.19 8.63
CA SER A 40 -9.68 1.06 8.17
C SER A 40 -10.63 1.83 9.08
N ARG A 41 -11.75 2.28 8.52
CA ARG A 41 -12.77 3.03 9.29
C ARG A 41 -13.31 2.28 10.52
N ASP A 42 -13.33 0.95 10.44
CA ASP A 42 -13.74 0.07 11.53
C ASP A 42 -12.58 -0.40 12.43
N GLY A 43 -11.35 0.06 12.16
CA GLY A 43 -10.14 -0.22 12.93
C GLY A 43 -9.64 -1.67 12.83
N ARG A 44 -10.19 -2.47 11.92
CA ARG A 44 -9.85 -3.90 11.80
C ARG A 44 -8.61 -4.15 10.97
N TYR A 45 -8.30 -3.24 10.06
CA TYR A 45 -7.21 -3.39 9.11
C TYR A 45 -6.29 -2.17 9.16
N HIS A 46 -5.02 -2.43 8.95
CA HIS A 46 -4.02 -1.40 8.72
C HIS A 46 -3.38 -1.64 7.36
N LEU A 47 -3.23 -0.59 6.57
CA LEU A 47 -2.59 -0.61 5.27
C LEU A 47 -1.40 0.36 5.30
N ALA A 48 -0.21 -0.17 5.10
CA ALA A 48 1.01 0.60 4.96
C ALA A 48 1.55 0.46 3.53
N ALA A 49 2.13 1.53 3.00
CA ALA A 49 2.82 1.49 1.72
C ALA A 49 4.06 2.38 1.74
N SER A 50 5.10 1.94 1.06
CA SER A 50 6.34 2.70 0.89
C SER A 50 6.73 2.81 -0.58
N LEU A 51 7.34 3.95 -0.91
CA LEU A 51 8.02 4.17 -2.19
C LEU A 51 9.46 4.55 -1.93
N GLU A 52 10.37 3.68 -2.36
CA GLU A 52 11.81 3.87 -2.22
C GLU A 52 12.49 3.96 -3.58
N PRO A 53 13.38 4.93 -3.81
CA PRO A 53 14.03 5.09 -5.09
C PRO A 53 14.94 3.91 -5.40
N VAL A 54 14.97 3.51 -6.66
CA VAL A 54 15.94 2.52 -7.16
C VAL A 54 17.24 3.27 -7.42
N GLY A 55 18.20 3.15 -6.51
CA GLY A 55 19.51 3.80 -6.60
C GLY A 55 19.62 5.07 -5.76
N THR A 56 20.62 5.91 -6.05
CA THR A 56 20.99 7.08 -5.23
C THR A 56 20.88 8.40 -6.00
N ASP A 57 20.13 8.43 -7.09
CA ASP A 57 19.92 9.63 -7.88
C ASP A 57 19.18 10.70 -7.07
N LEU A 58 19.55 11.96 -7.28
CA LEU A 58 18.87 13.11 -6.67
C LEU A 58 17.45 13.33 -7.23
N GLN A 59 17.18 12.77 -8.41
CA GLN A 59 15.86 12.81 -9.07
C GLN A 59 15.54 11.39 -9.59
N PRO A 60 15.15 10.48 -8.68
CA PRO A 60 14.85 9.11 -9.04
C PRO A 60 13.58 9.06 -9.90
N THR A 61 13.64 8.29 -10.98
CA THR A 61 12.51 8.02 -11.87
C THR A 61 11.96 6.61 -11.70
N GLN A 62 12.75 5.72 -11.09
CA GLN A 62 12.38 4.36 -10.76
C GLN A 62 12.27 4.19 -9.25
N TRP A 63 11.21 3.53 -8.81
CA TRP A 63 10.87 3.38 -7.40
C TRP A 63 10.42 1.96 -7.12
N THR A 64 10.84 1.39 -6.01
CA THR A 64 10.31 0.15 -5.47
C THR A 64 9.07 0.47 -4.66
N LEU A 65 7.95 -0.17 -5.01
CA LEU A 65 6.70 -0.11 -4.25
C LEU A 65 6.60 -1.34 -3.34
N GLU A 66 6.40 -1.10 -2.06
CA GLU A 66 6.03 -2.12 -1.10
C GLU A 66 4.69 -1.73 -0.47
N VAL A 67 3.79 -2.69 -0.35
CA VAL A 67 2.48 -2.50 0.30
C VAL A 67 2.25 -3.65 1.23
N GLU A 68 1.76 -3.32 2.41
CA GLU A 68 1.52 -4.25 3.49
C GLU A 68 0.11 -4.04 4.02
N MET A 69 -0.61 -5.13 4.23
CA MET A 69 -1.91 -5.09 4.91
C MET A 69 -1.89 -6.01 6.13
N GLU A 70 -2.29 -5.47 7.27
CA GLU A 70 -2.39 -6.17 8.54
C GLU A 70 -3.85 -6.28 9.00
N VAL A 71 -4.20 -7.42 9.61
CA VAL A 71 -5.42 -7.62 10.39
C VAL A 71 -5.10 -7.37 11.86
N CYS A 72 -5.46 -6.19 12.38
CA CYS A 72 -5.03 -5.73 13.71
C CYS A 72 -5.47 -6.65 14.86
N ALA A 73 -6.60 -7.36 14.70
CA ALA A 73 -7.10 -8.28 15.72
C ALA A 73 -6.22 -9.53 15.90
N ASP A 74 -5.59 -10.00 14.82
CA ASP A 74 -4.80 -11.23 14.78
C ASP A 74 -3.29 -10.96 14.65
N GLY A 75 -2.89 -9.71 14.37
CA GLY A 75 -1.51 -9.33 14.02
C GLY A 75 -1.00 -10.02 12.75
N LYS A 76 -1.91 -10.49 11.90
CA LYS A 76 -1.57 -11.19 10.66
C LYS A 76 -1.33 -10.17 9.56
N THR A 77 -0.17 -10.27 8.96
CA THR A 77 0.29 -9.32 7.96
C THR A 77 0.55 -10.02 6.64
N VAL A 78 0.10 -9.42 5.54
CA VAL A 78 0.50 -9.79 4.18
C VAL A 78 1.34 -8.67 3.63
N HIS A 79 2.56 -9.02 3.25
CA HIS A 79 3.48 -8.11 2.61
C HIS A 79 3.52 -8.41 1.12
N CYS A 80 3.23 -7.40 0.32
CA CYS A 80 3.29 -7.45 -1.12
C CYS A 80 4.39 -6.50 -1.59
N LYS A 81 5.50 -7.07 -2.07
CA LYS A 81 6.52 -6.31 -2.79
C LYS A 81 6.09 -6.21 -4.25
N LEU A 82 5.65 -5.03 -4.66
CA LEU A 82 4.83 -4.84 -5.86
C LEU A 82 5.64 -4.39 -7.08
N GLY A 83 6.94 -4.58 -7.02
CA GLY A 83 7.86 -4.34 -8.13
C GLY A 83 8.30 -2.89 -8.25
N GLN A 84 8.90 -2.58 -9.40
CA GLN A 84 9.41 -1.25 -9.71
C GLN A 84 8.38 -0.47 -10.52
N LEU A 85 8.08 0.75 -10.09
CA LEU A 85 7.23 1.69 -10.82
C LEU A 85 8.02 2.93 -11.25
N THR A 86 7.55 3.52 -12.35
CA THR A 86 8.14 4.74 -12.89
C THR A 86 7.36 5.94 -12.37
N TYR A 87 7.98 6.74 -11.52
CA TYR A 87 7.42 7.96 -10.98
C TYR A 87 8.48 9.07 -11.02
N ALA A 88 8.17 10.15 -11.73
CA ALA A 88 9.02 11.34 -11.78
C ALA A 88 8.41 12.43 -10.89
N GLY A 89 8.94 12.60 -9.68
CA GLY A 89 8.49 13.63 -8.77
C GLY A 89 9.22 13.60 -7.43
N ASN A 90 8.98 14.62 -6.61
CA ASN A 90 9.61 14.81 -5.31
C ASN A 90 8.64 14.59 -4.13
N THR A 91 7.44 14.11 -4.40
CA THR A 91 6.41 13.82 -3.38
C THR A 91 5.91 12.37 -3.49
N PRO A 92 6.78 11.38 -3.27
CA PRO A 92 6.42 9.96 -3.39
C PRO A 92 5.28 9.52 -2.45
N GLY A 93 5.22 10.02 -1.22
CA GLY A 93 4.10 9.73 -0.30
C GLY A 93 2.78 10.31 -0.81
N SER A 94 2.80 11.51 -1.39
CA SER A 94 1.60 12.08 -2.01
C SER A 94 1.17 11.30 -3.25
N HIS A 95 2.13 10.68 -3.95
CA HIS A 95 1.84 9.78 -5.06
C HIS A 95 1.16 8.50 -4.56
N LEU A 96 1.63 7.89 -3.47
CA LEU A 96 0.97 6.76 -2.81
C LEU A 96 -0.49 7.06 -2.47
N ARG A 97 -0.79 8.24 -1.91
CA ARG A 97 -2.17 8.66 -1.60
C ARG A 97 -3.03 8.75 -2.87
N LYS A 98 -2.48 9.27 -3.97
CA LYS A 98 -3.18 9.28 -5.26
C LYS A 98 -3.46 7.87 -5.76
N MET A 99 -2.47 6.97 -5.67
CA MET A 99 -2.64 5.57 -6.05
C MET A 99 -3.73 4.89 -5.22
N LEU A 100 -3.75 5.12 -3.91
CA LEU A 100 -4.82 4.64 -3.02
C LEU A 100 -6.19 5.18 -3.44
N SER A 101 -6.31 6.49 -3.69
CA SER A 101 -7.58 7.10 -4.11
C SER A 101 -8.11 6.57 -5.45
N SER A 102 -7.21 6.16 -6.34
CA SER A 102 -7.56 5.56 -7.64
C SER A 102 -7.82 4.05 -7.59
N GLY A 103 -7.55 3.40 -6.45
CA GLY A 103 -7.62 1.95 -6.29
C GLY A 103 -6.44 1.17 -6.89
N GLU A 104 -5.47 1.85 -7.50
CA GLU A 104 -4.27 1.22 -8.09
C GLU A 104 -3.46 0.47 -7.02
N LEU A 105 -3.26 1.09 -5.85
CA LEU A 105 -2.50 0.52 -4.73
C LEU A 105 -3.14 -0.78 -4.19
N LEU A 106 -4.47 -0.83 -4.17
CA LEU A 106 -5.24 -2.00 -3.72
C LEU A 106 -5.24 -3.11 -4.79
N SER A 107 -5.21 -2.73 -6.08
CA SER A 107 -5.13 -3.68 -7.19
C SER A 107 -3.85 -4.49 -7.14
N TYR A 108 -2.73 -3.83 -6.82
CA TYR A 108 -1.44 -4.48 -6.63
C TYR A 108 -1.48 -5.55 -5.52
N LEU A 109 -2.02 -5.21 -4.34
CA LEU A 109 -2.22 -6.17 -3.24
C LEU A 109 -3.00 -7.41 -3.71
N THR A 110 -4.11 -7.22 -4.42
CA THR A 110 -4.93 -8.35 -4.91
C THR A 110 -4.21 -9.20 -5.95
N GLN A 111 -3.43 -8.59 -6.85
CA GLN A 111 -2.66 -9.31 -7.86
C GLN A 111 -1.57 -10.17 -7.21
N SER A 112 -0.82 -9.61 -6.26
CA SER A 112 0.24 -10.35 -5.57
C SER A 112 -0.32 -11.54 -4.77
N ILE A 113 -1.50 -11.39 -4.16
CA ILE A 113 -2.18 -12.51 -3.49
C ILE A 113 -2.63 -13.58 -4.50
N ALA A 114 -3.17 -13.17 -5.65
CA ALA A 114 -3.58 -14.09 -6.70
C ALA A 114 -2.41 -14.86 -7.33
N GLU A 115 -1.22 -14.26 -7.41
CA GLU A 115 0.01 -14.90 -7.89
C GLU A 115 0.65 -15.86 -6.87
N ALA A 116 0.33 -15.69 -5.58
CA ALA A 116 0.85 -16.50 -4.48
C ALA A 116 -0.04 -17.70 -4.10
N ALA A 117 -1.26 -17.79 -4.64
CA ALA A 117 -2.23 -18.86 -4.43
C ALA A 117 -2.13 -19.97 -5.50
#